data_AF-A0A354PC00-F1
#
_entry.id   AF-A0A354PC00-F1
#
_cell.length_a   1.000
_cell.length_b   1.000
_cell.length_c   1.000
_cell.angle_alpha   90.00
_cell.angle_beta   90.00
_cell.angle_gamma   90.00
#
_symmetry.space_group_name_H-M   'P 1'
#
loop_
_entity.id
_entity.type
_entity.pdbx_description
1 polymer ?
#
loop_
_entity_poly.entity_id
_entity_poly.type
_entity_poly.pdbx_seq_one_letter_code
_entity_poly.pdbx_strand_id
1 'polypeptide(L)'
;MSESFNLDGPAIDAPIDDPTPPPFEVKFAERVDRLPPYMFGRINNALYQKRRAGSDVIDLGMGNPSEPPQELVIQKLIDAASD
;
A
#
# COMPACT_ATOMS: atom_id res chain seq x y z
N MET A 1 26.32 66.61 -16.72
CA MET A 1 27.26 65.49 -16.94
C MET A 1 26.41 64.23 -16.93
N SER A 2 26.10 63.71 -18.11
CA SER A 2 25.26 62.52 -18.28
C SER A 2 26.12 61.27 -18.12
N GLU A 3 26.03 60.60 -16.98
CA GLU A 3 26.57 59.24 -16.84
C GLU A 3 25.67 58.29 -17.63
N SER A 4 26.16 57.85 -18.78
CA SER A 4 25.57 56.75 -19.55
C SER A 4 25.80 55.45 -18.78
N PHE A 5 24.72 54.88 -18.23
CA PHE A 5 24.75 53.52 -17.70
C PHE A 5 25.09 52.55 -18.83
N ASN A 6 26.19 51.83 -18.67
CA ASN A 6 26.62 50.83 -19.63
C ASN A 6 25.76 49.57 -19.44
N LEU A 7 24.88 49.30 -20.41
CA LEU A 7 23.92 48.19 -20.38
C LEU A 7 24.51 46.86 -20.87
N ASP A 8 25.78 46.84 -21.28
CA ASP A 8 26.46 45.65 -21.79
C ASP A 8 27.08 44.80 -20.66
N GLY A 9 26.26 44.43 -19.68
CA GLY A 9 26.58 43.28 -18.82
C GLY A 9 26.37 41.98 -19.63
N PRO A 10 27.18 40.92 -19.41
CA PRO A 10 26.87 39.63 -20.02
C PRO A 10 25.45 39.22 -19.62
N ALA A 11 24.68 38.68 -20.56
CA ALA A 11 23.35 38.18 -20.29
C ALA A 11 23.43 37.24 -19.08
N ILE A 12 22.65 37.52 -18.03
CA ILE A 12 22.41 36.53 -16.98
C ILE A 12 21.74 35.35 -17.68
N ASP A 13 22.41 34.20 -17.69
CA ASP A 13 21.82 32.97 -18.22
C ASP A 13 20.43 32.80 -17.58
N ALA A 14 19.44 32.45 -18.40
CA ALA A 14 18.10 32.15 -17.91
C ALA A 14 18.24 31.15 -16.75
N PRO A 15 17.41 31.24 -15.68
CA PRO A 15 17.49 30.30 -14.57
C PRO A 15 17.38 28.90 -15.14
N ILE A 16 18.53 28.22 -15.19
CA ILE A 16 18.67 26.86 -15.70
C ILE A 16 18.00 25.98 -14.67
N ASP A 17 16.79 25.56 -15.01
CA ASP A 17 15.97 24.50 -14.44
C ASP A 17 15.99 24.37 -12.91
N ASP A 18 14.84 24.58 -12.29
CA ASP A 18 14.62 24.04 -10.94
C ASP A 18 15.03 22.56 -10.96
N PRO A 19 15.93 22.13 -10.05
CA PRO A 19 16.43 20.76 -10.08
C PRO A 19 15.23 19.82 -9.97
N THR A 20 15.13 18.87 -10.91
CA THR A 20 14.05 17.88 -10.89
C THR A 20 14.10 17.17 -9.53
N PRO A 21 13.03 17.25 -8.71
CA PRO A 21 13.06 16.63 -7.40
C PRO A 21 13.25 15.12 -7.57
N PRO A 22 14.00 14.46 -6.66
CA PRO A 22 14.17 13.03 -6.73
C PRO A 22 12.79 12.33 -6.66
N PRO A 23 12.65 11.13 -7.25
CA PRO A 23 11.44 10.35 -7.14
C PRO A 23 11.03 10.21 -5.68
N PHE A 24 9.74 10.36 -5.40
CA PHE A 24 9.21 10.15 -4.06
C PHE A 24 9.49 8.72 -3.59
N GLU A 25 10.15 8.60 -2.44
CA GLU A 25 10.44 7.32 -1.80
C GLU A 25 9.48 7.10 -0.62
N VAL A 26 8.72 6.01 -0.68
CA VAL A 26 7.88 5.59 0.46
C VAL A 26 8.79 5.00 1.54
N LYS A 27 8.93 5.72 2.64
CA LYS A 27 9.62 5.23 3.83
C LYS A 27 8.62 4.59 4.78
N PHE A 28 8.76 3.28 4.98
CA PHE A 28 7.96 2.55 5.99
C PHE A 28 8.42 2.90 7.40
N ALA A 29 7.53 2.68 8.38
CA ALA A 29 7.92 2.77 9.77
C ALA A 29 8.84 1.59 10.14
N GLU A 30 9.92 1.84 10.88
CA GLU A 30 10.93 0.85 11.29
C GLU A 30 10.34 -0.41 11.99
N ARG A 31 9.15 -0.31 12.58
CA ARG A 31 8.44 -1.45 13.18
C ARG A 31 7.98 -2.49 12.14
N VAL A 32 7.77 -2.08 10.89
CA VAL A 32 7.34 -2.96 9.80
C VAL A 32 8.45 -3.94 9.46
N ASP A 33 9.70 -3.46 9.43
CA ASP A 33 10.89 -4.30 9.18
C ASP A 33 11.14 -5.34 10.27
N ARG A 34 10.55 -5.13 11.46
CA ARG A 34 10.64 -6.03 12.61
C ARG A 34 9.53 -7.09 12.65
N LEU A 35 8.54 -7.01 11.75
CA LEU A 35 7.46 -7.99 11.71
C LEU A 35 8.00 -9.34 11.25
N PRO A 36 7.78 -10.43 12.01
CA PRO A 36 8.17 -11.75 11.56
C PRO A 36 7.34 -12.16 10.34
N PRO A 37 7.85 -13.08 9.49
CA PRO A 37 7.07 -13.62 8.39
C PRO A 37 5.74 -14.23 8.86
N TYR A 38 4.65 -13.98 8.12
CA TYR A 38 3.34 -14.54 8.41
C TYR A 38 3.31 -16.05 8.07
N MET A 39 3.62 -16.88 9.06
CA MET A 39 3.78 -18.32 8.90
C MET A 39 2.53 -19.01 8.31
N PHE A 40 1.33 -18.59 8.74
CA PHE A 40 0.08 -19.16 8.23
C PHE A 40 -0.14 -18.88 6.74
N GLY A 41 0.40 -17.80 6.18
CA GLY A 41 0.31 -17.53 4.75
C GLY A 41 0.94 -18.64 3.89
N ARG A 42 2.07 -19.17 4.34
CA ARG A 42 2.76 -20.30 3.66
C ARG A 42 1.97 -21.60 3.79
N ILE A 43 1.42 -21.87 4.98
CA ILE A 43 0.61 -23.06 5.25
C ILE A 43 -0.67 -23.02 4.41
N ASN A 44 -1.38 -21.90 4.39
CA ASN A 44 -2.60 -21.70 3.62
C ASN A 44 -2.37 -21.90 2.11
N ASN A 45 -1.23 -21.42 1.59
CA ASN A 45 -0.86 -21.67 0.20
C ASN A 45 -0.67 -23.16 -0.09
N ALA A 46 0.04 -23.89 0.77
CA ALA A 46 0.24 -25.33 0.60
C ALA A 46 -1.07 -26.12 0.70
N LEU A 47 -1.94 -25.80 1.66
CA LEU A 47 -3.27 -26.40 1.80
C LEU A 47 -4.13 -26.15 0.54
N TYR A 48 -4.09 -24.92 0.02
CA TYR A 48 -4.79 -24.56 -1.22
C TYR A 48 -4.32 -25.37 -2.43
N GLN A 49 -2.99 -25.53 -2.61
CA GLN A 49 -2.48 -26.35 -3.71
C GLN A 49 -2.88 -27.82 -3.59
N LYS A 50 -2.87 -28.39 -2.38
CA LYS A 50 -3.33 -29.76 -2.14
C LYS A 50 -4.81 -29.95 -2.48
N ARG A 51 -5.68 -29.01 -2.06
CA ARG A 51 -7.10 -29.02 -2.44
C ARG A 51 -7.27 -28.98 -3.96
N ARG A 52 -6.53 -28.12 -4.66
CA ARG A 52 -6.57 -28.03 -6.14
C ARG A 52 -6.08 -29.30 -6.84
N ALA A 53 -5.17 -30.04 -6.21
CA ALA A 53 -4.71 -31.34 -6.71
C ALA A 53 -5.69 -32.49 -6.40
N GLY A 54 -6.87 -32.20 -5.82
CA GLY A 54 -7.89 -33.20 -5.52
C GLY A 54 -7.66 -33.95 -4.19
N SER A 55 -6.74 -33.50 -3.35
CA SER A 55 -6.59 -34.06 -2.00
C SER A 55 -7.75 -33.63 -1.11
N ASP A 56 -8.31 -34.57 -0.34
CA ASP A 56 -9.24 -34.26 0.75
C ASP A 56 -8.46 -33.67 1.94
N VAL A 57 -8.70 -32.40 2.25
CA VAL A 57 -7.90 -31.61 3.20
C VAL A 57 -8.78 -31.14 4.34
N ILE A 58 -8.51 -31.65 5.53
CA ILE A 58 -9.09 -31.15 6.79
C ILE A 58 -8.16 -30.05 7.35
N ASP A 59 -8.70 -28.84 7.49
CA ASP A 59 -7.97 -27.68 7.98
C ASP A 59 -8.46 -27.29 9.38
N LEU A 60 -7.65 -27.62 10.38
CA LEU A 60 -7.86 -27.29 11.80
C LEU A 60 -6.88 -26.20 12.27
N GLY A 61 -6.23 -25.50 11.34
CA GLY A 61 -5.16 -24.55 11.66
C GLY A 61 -5.67 -23.19 12.14
N MET A 62 -6.91 -22.81 11.76
CA MET A 62 -7.50 -21.51 12.04
C MET A 62 -8.90 -21.67 12.63
N GLY A 63 -9.20 -20.90 13.68
CA GLY A 63 -10.52 -20.87 14.33
C GLY A 63 -11.57 -20.05 13.57
N ASN A 64 -11.59 -20.12 12.23
CA ASN A 64 -12.55 -19.39 11.43
C ASN A 64 -13.93 -20.06 11.55
N PRO A 65 -15.00 -19.31 11.87
CA PRO A 65 -16.33 -19.88 11.94
C PRO A 65 -16.78 -20.36 10.56
N SER A 66 -17.48 -21.50 10.52
CA SER A 66 -18.12 -22.01 9.30
C SER A 66 -19.50 -21.40 9.05
N GLU A 67 -20.16 -20.95 10.11
CA GLU A 67 -21.51 -20.39 10.05
C GLU A 67 -21.47 -18.89 9.74
N PRO A 68 -22.48 -18.37 9.03
CA PRO A 68 -22.60 -16.93 8.80
C PRO A 68 -22.83 -16.17 10.12
N PRO A 69 -22.53 -14.86 10.16
CA PRO A 69 -22.98 -13.99 11.24
C PRO A 69 -24.51 -14.05 11.42
N GLN A 70 -24.98 -13.70 12.61
CA GLN A 70 -26.41 -13.65 12.90
C GLN A 70 -27.15 -12.68 11.96
N GLU A 71 -28.35 -13.06 11.50
CA GLU A 71 -29.15 -12.30 10.53
C GLU A 71 -29.37 -10.84 10.95
N LEU A 72 -29.58 -10.59 12.25
CA LEU A 72 -29.75 -9.25 12.79
C LEU A 72 -28.55 -8.33 12.50
N VAL A 73 -27.32 -8.87 12.57
CA VAL A 73 -26.09 -8.10 12.29
C VAL A 73 -26.00 -7.78 10.80
N ILE A 74 -26.33 -8.75 9.96
CA ILE A 74 -26.35 -8.58 8.50
C ILE A 74 -27.37 -7.52 8.10
N GLN A 75 -28.59 -7.58 8.65
CA GLN A 75 -29.64 -6.60 8.38
C GLN A 75 -29.20 -5.18 8.77
N LYS A 76 -28.54 -5.02 9.92
CA LYS A 76 -28.03 -3.70 10.34
C LYS A 76 -26.94 -3.15 9.43
N LEU A 77 -26.11 -4.02 8.86
CA LEU A 77 -25.13 -3.61 7.85
C LEU A 77 -25.81 -3.14 6.56
N ILE A 78 -26.89 -3.81 6.12
CA ILE A 78 -27.67 -3.41 4.95
C ILE A 78 -28.35 -2.06 5.18
N ASP A 79 -29.00 -1.88 6.33
CA ASP A 79 -29.66 -0.62 6.70
C ASP A 79 -28.65 0.54 6.58
N ALA A 80 -27.49 0.42 7.23
CA ALA A 80 -26.45 1.46 7.26
C ALA A 80 -25.81 1.76 5.89
N ALA A 81 -25.76 0.78 4.98
CA ALA A 81 -25.24 0.97 3.63
C ALA A 81 -26.25 1.60 2.67
N SER A 82 -27.54 1.61 3.05
CA SER A 82 -28.65 2.11 2.23
C SER A 82 -29.09 3.53 2.57
N ASP A 83 -28.59 4.09 3.69
CA ASP A 83 -28.76 5.49 4.11
C ASP A 83 -27.88 6.46 3.30
#